data_AF-A0A521H152-F1
#
_entry.id   AF-A0A521H152-F1
#
_cell.length_a   1.000
_cell.length_b   1.000
_cell.length_c   1.000
_cell.angle_alpha   90.00
_cell.angle_beta   90.00
_cell.angle_gamma   90.00
#
_symmetry.space_group_name_H-M   'P 1'
#
loop_
_entity.id
_entity.type
_entity.pdbx_description
1 polymer ?
#
loop_
_entity_poly.entity_id
_entity_poly.type
_entity_poly.pdbx_seq_one_letter_code
_entity_poly.pdbx_strand_id
1 'polypeptide(L)'
;MHANAFAGGYAPALSGRLKTTSTTASGTLTGEFDLEQVGQGAPSLSPAAEIRLGTAPLELAFSGFQYAETGDGSFNGFYLGEAFDGAVQSDFEVRGLRGTVGVDLLNGPAGRLGVLVGAHYFEMDLRLTDVSSGATTALNEKFPVPVLGVRADIQVFPALRIGGELTGMSVDVDDYDATFYDAQVAAHWNPIDPLEAIIGYRATSLDFKGPIPDSPHDLDATLEFTGPFFGVGLTF
;
A
#
# COMPACT_ATOMS: atom_id res chain seq x y z
N MET A 1 17.66 3.50 24.24
CA MET A 1 17.70 3.05 22.84
C MET A 1 16.81 1.84 22.76
N HIS A 2 15.93 1.78 21.77
CA HIS A 2 15.13 0.61 21.45
C HIS A 2 15.31 0.31 19.97
N ALA A 3 15.47 -0.96 19.64
CA ALA A 3 15.51 -1.43 18.27
C ALA A 3 14.59 -2.64 18.15
N ASN A 4 13.74 -2.64 17.13
CA ASN A 4 12.93 -3.80 16.79
C ASN A 4 12.96 -4.05 15.29
N ALA A 5 13.06 -5.31 14.91
CA ALA A 5 13.00 -5.73 13.52
C ALA A 5 12.11 -6.96 13.42
N PHE A 6 11.18 -6.97 12.47
CA PHE A 6 10.32 -8.13 12.21
C PHE A 6 10.24 -8.46 10.72
N ALA A 7 9.99 -9.73 10.44
CA ALA A 7 9.66 -10.25 9.13
C ALA A 7 8.42 -11.14 9.25
N GLY A 8 7.59 -11.16 8.22
CA GLY A 8 6.32 -11.85 8.28
C GLY A 8 5.52 -11.78 6.99
N GLY A 9 4.21 -11.94 7.15
CA GLY A 9 3.25 -11.95 6.05
C GLY A 9 2.18 -10.89 6.24
N TYR A 10 1.80 -10.25 5.16
CA TYR A 10 0.64 -9.39 5.03
C TYR A 10 -0.33 -10.06 4.05
N ALA A 11 -1.58 -10.25 4.41
CA ALA A 11 -2.57 -10.87 3.53
C ALA A 11 -3.66 -9.86 3.14
N PRO A 12 -3.34 -8.81 2.36
CA PRO A 12 -4.33 -7.85 1.91
C PRO A 12 -5.28 -8.49 0.90
N ALA A 13 -6.56 -8.14 1.00
CA ALA A 13 -7.45 -8.10 -0.14
C ALA A 13 -7.26 -6.75 -0.85
N LEU A 14 -7.20 -6.80 -2.18
CA LEU A 14 -7.19 -5.64 -3.05
C LEU A 14 -8.62 -5.35 -3.53
N SER A 15 -9.05 -4.11 -3.43
CA SER A 15 -10.26 -3.64 -4.10
C SER A 15 -9.98 -2.29 -4.75
N GLY A 16 -10.75 -1.94 -5.77
CA GLY A 16 -10.50 -0.67 -6.42
C GLY A 16 -11.13 -0.53 -7.79
N ARG A 17 -10.92 0.65 -8.35
CA ARG A 17 -11.35 1.02 -9.70
C ARG A 17 -10.19 1.67 -10.42
N LEU A 18 -10.08 1.35 -11.71
CA LEU A 18 -9.15 1.99 -12.59
C LEU A 18 -9.88 2.50 -13.82
N LYS A 19 -9.60 3.77 -14.16
CA LYS A 19 -10.08 4.43 -15.36
C LYS A 19 -8.90 5.02 -16.12
N THR A 20 -8.85 4.73 -17.41
CA THR A 20 -7.87 5.32 -18.32
C THR A 20 -8.57 6.16 -19.37
N THR A 21 -7.98 7.29 -19.72
CA THR A 21 -8.45 8.15 -20.81
C THR A 21 -7.30 8.41 -21.77
N SER A 22 -7.48 8.12 -23.05
CA SER A 22 -6.46 8.30 -24.08
C SER A 22 -6.95 9.30 -25.12
N THR A 23 -6.19 10.37 -25.34
CA THR A 23 -6.53 11.37 -26.36
C THR A 23 -5.79 11.04 -27.67
N THR A 24 -6.55 10.75 -28.72
CA THR A 24 -6.03 10.42 -30.05
C THR A 24 -6.43 11.48 -31.09
N ALA A 25 -5.84 11.45 -32.28
CA ALA A 25 -6.26 12.33 -33.38
C ALA A 25 -7.73 12.12 -33.81
N SER A 26 -8.28 10.93 -33.56
CA SER A 26 -9.66 10.54 -33.88
C SER A 26 -10.67 10.78 -32.76
N GLY A 27 -10.23 11.22 -31.57
CA GLY A 27 -11.10 11.45 -30.42
C GLY A 27 -10.55 10.88 -29.12
N THR A 28 -11.39 10.85 -28.09
CA THR A 28 -11.05 10.35 -26.76
C THR A 28 -11.53 8.91 -26.60
N LEU A 29 -10.63 8.03 -26.17
CA LEU A 29 -10.93 6.65 -25.78
C LEU A 29 -10.92 6.58 -24.26
N THR A 30 -11.96 6.01 -23.67
CA THR A 30 -12.06 5.84 -22.22
C THR A 30 -12.45 4.40 -21.93
N GLY A 31 -11.79 3.81 -20.94
CA GLY A 31 -12.28 2.60 -20.31
C GLY A 31 -12.08 2.65 -18.81
N GLU A 32 -12.95 1.93 -18.14
CA GLU A 32 -13.11 1.92 -16.70
C GLU A 32 -13.50 0.50 -16.30
N PHE A 33 -12.85 -0.04 -15.27
CA PHE A 33 -13.19 -1.33 -14.69
C PHE A 33 -12.89 -1.33 -13.20
N ASP A 34 -13.68 -2.09 -12.46
CA ASP A 34 -13.33 -2.45 -11.08
C ASP A 34 -12.33 -3.63 -11.13
N LEU A 35 -11.39 -3.66 -10.19
CA LEU A 35 -10.31 -4.66 -10.18
C LEU A 35 -10.86 -6.10 -10.06
N GLU A 36 -11.96 -6.28 -9.36
CA GLU A 36 -12.64 -7.56 -9.22
C GLU A 36 -13.16 -8.10 -10.56
N GLN A 37 -13.49 -7.23 -11.52
CA GLN A 37 -13.97 -7.64 -12.85
C GLN A 37 -12.86 -8.30 -13.68
N VAL A 38 -11.61 -7.91 -13.44
CA VAL A 38 -10.43 -8.47 -14.11
C VAL A 38 -9.78 -9.60 -13.31
N GLY A 39 -10.45 -10.10 -12.26
CA GLY A 39 -10.01 -11.27 -11.50
C GLY A 39 -9.08 -10.95 -10.32
N GLN A 40 -9.00 -9.69 -9.90
CA GLN A 40 -8.19 -9.27 -8.77
C GLN A 40 -9.02 -9.22 -7.48
N GLY A 41 -8.33 -9.21 -6.33
CA GLY A 41 -8.94 -8.92 -5.04
C GLY A 41 -9.12 -10.11 -4.12
N ALA A 42 -8.63 -11.29 -4.50
CA ALA A 42 -8.50 -12.37 -3.54
C ALA A 42 -7.38 -12.04 -2.55
N PRO A 43 -7.53 -12.35 -1.25
CA PRO A 43 -6.44 -12.17 -0.30
C PRO A 43 -5.20 -12.97 -0.70
N SER A 44 -4.06 -12.29 -0.85
CA SER A 44 -2.78 -12.92 -1.22
C SER A 44 -1.72 -12.70 -0.14
N LEU A 45 -1.08 -13.78 0.32
CA LEU A 45 -0.03 -13.68 1.34
C LEU A 45 1.24 -13.09 0.73
N SER A 46 1.56 -11.89 1.18
CA SER A 46 2.64 -11.03 0.72
C SER A 46 3.76 -10.98 1.76
N PRO A 47 5.04 -11.11 1.40
CA PRO A 47 6.13 -10.90 2.34
C PRO A 47 6.13 -9.44 2.83
N ALA A 48 6.36 -9.26 4.12
CA ALA A 48 6.48 -7.96 4.75
C ALA A 48 7.61 -7.93 5.77
N ALA A 49 8.25 -6.78 5.92
CA ALA A 49 9.29 -6.56 6.92
C ALA A 49 9.28 -5.12 7.42
N GLU A 50 9.73 -4.92 8.65
CA GLU A 50 9.85 -3.61 9.26
C GLU A 50 10.98 -3.56 10.27
N ILE A 51 11.63 -2.42 10.36
CA ILE A 51 12.68 -2.09 11.30
C ILE A 51 12.33 -0.76 11.93
N ARG A 52 12.34 -0.68 13.26
CA ARG A 52 12.31 0.58 14.00
C ARG A 52 13.53 0.72 14.88
N LEU A 53 14.11 1.91 14.90
CA LEU A 53 15.32 2.24 15.65
C LEU A 53 15.11 3.60 16.29
N GLY A 54 15.33 3.71 17.60
CA GLY A 54 15.11 4.99 18.25
C GLY A 54 15.72 5.12 19.63
N THR A 55 15.74 6.36 20.09
CA THR A 55 15.90 6.70 21.49
C THR A 55 15.00 7.88 21.76
N ALA A 56 14.23 7.83 22.85
CA ALA A 56 13.31 8.89 23.21
C ALA A 56 14.00 10.27 23.13
N PRO A 57 13.37 11.27 22.49
CA PRO A 57 12.04 11.24 21.88
C PRO A 57 12.00 10.82 20.40
N LEU A 58 13.14 10.47 19.79
CA LEU A 58 13.27 10.23 18.35
C LEU A 58 13.15 8.75 17.99
N GLU A 59 12.42 8.47 16.92
CA GLU A 59 12.33 7.12 16.34
C GLU A 59 12.38 7.18 14.81
N LEU A 60 13.07 6.22 14.22
CA LEU A 60 13.07 5.95 12.79
C LEU A 60 12.33 4.63 12.56
N ALA A 61 11.49 4.57 11.52
CA ALA A 61 10.86 3.32 11.09
C ALA A 61 10.98 3.18 9.58
N PHE A 62 11.29 1.96 9.14
CA PHE A 62 11.36 1.57 7.75
C PHE A 62 10.56 0.27 7.59
N SER A 63 9.67 0.21 6.61
CA SER A 63 8.91 -1.02 6.34
C SER A 63 8.70 -1.21 4.85
N GLY A 64 8.45 -2.45 4.44
CA GLY A 64 8.08 -2.75 3.07
C GLY A 64 7.18 -3.98 2.95
N PHE A 65 6.43 -4.03 1.87
CA PHE A 65 5.63 -5.18 1.47
C PHE A 65 5.62 -5.32 -0.05
N GLN A 66 5.31 -6.52 -0.53
CA GLN A 66 5.11 -6.81 -1.95
C GLN A 66 3.86 -7.66 -2.14
N TYR A 67 2.86 -7.10 -2.83
CA TYR A 67 1.66 -7.79 -3.28
C TYR A 67 1.83 -8.23 -4.73
N ALA A 68 1.43 -9.46 -5.05
CA ALA A 68 1.34 -9.94 -6.42
C ALA A 68 0.16 -10.90 -6.54
N GLU A 69 -0.65 -10.72 -7.58
CA GLU A 69 -1.79 -11.55 -7.89
C GLU A 69 -1.97 -11.65 -9.41
N THR A 70 -2.22 -12.87 -9.89
CA THR A 70 -2.65 -13.14 -11.26
C THR A 70 -4.08 -13.66 -11.20
N GLY A 71 -4.96 -13.10 -12.03
CA GLY A 71 -6.38 -13.44 -12.03
C GLY A 71 -6.96 -13.51 -13.45
N ASP A 72 -7.99 -14.33 -13.62
CA ASP A 72 -8.80 -14.38 -14.84
C ASP A 72 -10.09 -13.59 -14.64
N GLY A 73 -10.46 -12.77 -15.61
CA GLY A 73 -11.67 -11.97 -15.57
C GLY A 73 -12.20 -11.62 -16.96
N SER A 74 -13.01 -10.58 -17.04
CA SER A 74 -13.54 -10.06 -18.30
C SER A 74 -13.55 -8.55 -18.33
N PHE A 75 -13.14 -7.97 -19.46
CA PHE A 75 -13.13 -6.53 -19.67
C PHE A 75 -13.56 -6.21 -21.12
N ASN A 76 -14.49 -5.27 -21.25
CA ASN A 76 -14.96 -4.74 -22.53
C ASN A 76 -14.78 -3.22 -22.52
N GLY A 77 -13.80 -2.70 -23.24
CA GLY A 77 -13.48 -1.28 -23.21
C GLY A 77 -12.08 -0.98 -23.73
N PHE A 78 -11.58 0.22 -23.39
CA PHE A 78 -10.23 0.64 -23.73
C PHE A 78 -9.34 0.70 -22.50
N TYR A 79 -8.16 0.10 -22.57
CA TYR A 79 -7.14 0.23 -21.54
C TYR A 79 -5.87 0.77 -22.17
N LEU A 80 -5.47 1.98 -21.77
CA LEU A 80 -4.33 2.70 -22.36
C LEU A 80 -4.42 2.77 -23.90
N GLY A 81 -5.62 3.04 -24.42
CA GLY A 81 -5.88 3.17 -25.86
C GLY A 81 -6.08 1.86 -26.62
N GLU A 82 -5.78 0.72 -26.01
CA GLU A 82 -5.97 -0.60 -26.61
C GLU A 82 -7.36 -1.15 -26.30
N ALA A 83 -8.02 -1.73 -27.30
CA ALA A 83 -9.37 -2.28 -27.16
C ALA A 83 -9.33 -3.72 -26.63
N PHE A 84 -10.17 -4.00 -25.64
CA PHE A 84 -10.42 -5.34 -25.10
C PHE A 84 -11.91 -5.67 -25.26
N ASP A 85 -12.21 -6.90 -25.65
CA ASP A 85 -13.59 -7.39 -25.87
C ASP A 85 -13.70 -8.86 -25.43
N GLY A 86 -13.72 -9.08 -24.12
CA GLY A 86 -14.04 -10.39 -23.54
C GLY A 86 -13.13 -10.80 -22.40
N ALA A 87 -12.66 -12.05 -22.45
CA ALA A 87 -11.87 -12.64 -21.38
C ALA A 87 -10.45 -12.04 -21.33
N VAL A 88 -10.01 -11.69 -20.13
CA VAL A 88 -8.67 -11.14 -19.88
C VAL A 88 -8.01 -11.91 -18.73
N GLN A 89 -6.70 -12.09 -18.84
CA GLN A 89 -5.84 -12.43 -17.70
C GLN A 89 -5.20 -11.13 -17.21
N SER A 90 -5.30 -10.85 -15.92
CA SER A 90 -4.65 -9.73 -15.27
C SER A 90 -3.47 -10.21 -14.41
N ASP A 91 -2.35 -9.48 -14.47
CA ASP A 91 -1.27 -9.59 -13.50
C ASP A 91 -1.16 -8.23 -12.80
N PHE A 92 -1.26 -8.23 -11.47
CA PHE A 92 -1.13 -7.02 -10.66
C PHE A 92 -0.04 -7.21 -9.61
N GLU A 93 0.93 -6.32 -9.62
CA GLU A 93 2.01 -6.27 -8.63
C GLU A 93 2.10 -4.87 -8.03
N VAL A 94 2.14 -4.81 -6.69
CA VAL A 94 2.40 -3.57 -5.96
C VAL A 94 3.49 -3.79 -4.93
N ARG A 95 4.52 -2.95 -4.97
CA ARG A 95 5.57 -2.88 -3.97
C ARG A 95 5.45 -1.57 -3.23
N GLY A 96 5.37 -1.64 -1.90
CA GLY A 96 5.35 -0.48 -1.04
C GLY A 96 6.59 -0.46 -0.15
N LEU A 97 7.30 0.66 -0.14
CA LEU A 97 8.33 0.98 0.85
C LEU A 97 7.87 2.20 1.66
N ARG A 98 8.17 2.23 2.94
CA ARG A 98 7.87 3.34 3.85
C ARG A 98 9.10 3.67 4.67
N GLY A 99 9.37 4.96 4.81
CA GLY A 99 10.35 5.50 5.75
C GLY A 99 9.76 6.68 6.52
N THR A 100 9.82 6.64 7.85
CA THR A 100 9.28 7.69 8.72
C THR A 100 10.25 8.06 9.84
N VAL A 101 10.23 9.34 10.21
CA VAL A 101 10.84 9.89 11.42
C VAL A 101 9.72 10.32 12.36
N GLY A 102 9.80 9.87 13.62
CA GLY A 102 8.83 10.16 14.66
C GLY A 102 9.43 10.95 15.82
N VAL A 103 8.61 11.82 16.41
CA VAL A 103 8.89 12.49 17.69
C VAL A 103 7.82 12.11 18.69
N ASP A 104 8.21 11.45 19.77
CA ASP A 104 7.32 11.13 20.89
C ASP A 104 6.99 12.40 21.67
N LEU A 105 5.70 12.77 21.69
CA LEU A 105 5.15 13.85 22.52
C LEU A 105 4.92 13.38 23.95
N LEU A 106 4.53 12.11 24.12
CA LEU A 106 4.39 11.45 25.40
C LEU A 106 5.17 10.14 25.36
N ASN A 107 6.02 9.91 26.37
CA ASN A 107 6.75 8.67 26.51
C ASN A 107 6.80 8.28 28.00
N GLY A 108 5.98 7.32 28.39
CA GLY A 108 5.91 6.82 29.76
C GLY A 108 5.75 5.30 29.81
N PRO A 109 5.79 4.69 31.02
CA PRO A 109 5.75 3.24 31.18
C PRO A 109 4.44 2.58 30.69
N ALA A 110 3.34 3.34 30.70
CA ALA A 110 2.03 2.85 30.28
C ALA A 110 1.76 3.02 28.77
N GLY A 111 2.53 3.86 28.09
CA GLY A 111 2.29 4.14 26.68
C GLY A 111 3.09 5.30 26.11
N ARG A 112 3.00 5.42 24.79
CA ARG A 112 3.70 6.41 23.97
C ARG A 112 2.71 7.05 22.99
N LEU A 113 2.89 8.33 22.72
CA LEU A 113 2.17 9.06 21.68
C LEU A 113 3.19 9.91 20.93
N GLY A 114 3.21 9.81 19.61
CA GLY A 114 4.14 10.55 18.77
C GLY A 114 3.50 11.04 17.48
N VAL A 115 4.14 12.04 16.88
CA VAL A 115 3.85 12.51 15.53
C VAL A 115 4.91 11.97 14.58
N LEU A 116 4.50 11.72 13.33
CA LEU A 116 5.33 11.13 12.29
C LEU A 116 5.40 12.06 11.08
N VAL A 117 6.56 12.08 10.44
CA VAL A 117 6.77 12.64 9.10
C VAL A 117 7.60 11.65 8.29
N GLY A 118 7.27 11.47 7.02
CA GLY A 118 7.99 10.51 6.20
C GLY A 118 7.54 10.50 4.76
N ALA A 119 7.80 9.39 4.09
CA ALA A 119 7.29 9.12 2.77
C ALA A 119 7.04 7.63 2.56
N HIS A 120 6.05 7.33 1.72
CA HIS A 120 5.86 6.03 1.11
C HIS A 120 6.36 6.10 -0.34
N TYR A 121 6.84 4.99 -0.86
CA TYR A 121 7.24 4.82 -2.24
C TYR A 121 6.53 3.59 -2.77
N PHE A 122 5.66 3.79 -3.76
CA PHE A 122 4.91 2.72 -4.38
C PHE A 122 5.43 2.49 -5.80
N GLU A 123 5.57 1.22 -6.15
CA GLU A 123 5.73 0.76 -7.53
C GLU A 123 4.53 -0.13 -7.86
N MET A 124 3.81 0.20 -8.94
CA MET A 124 2.63 -0.54 -9.41
C MET A 124 2.87 -1.01 -10.84
N ASP A 125 2.67 -2.31 -11.09
CA ASP A 125 2.61 -2.92 -12.41
C ASP A 125 1.23 -3.60 -12.54
N LEU A 126 0.40 -3.09 -13.45
CA LEU A 126 -0.84 -3.75 -13.85
C LEU A 126 -0.74 -4.12 -15.32
N ARG A 127 -0.96 -5.40 -15.62
CA ARG A 127 -0.96 -5.93 -16.99
C ARG A 127 -2.29 -6.60 -17.28
N LEU A 128 -2.89 -6.27 -18.42
CA LEU A 128 -4.02 -7.00 -18.98
C LEU A 128 -3.59 -7.72 -20.26
N THR A 129 -3.92 -9.01 -20.34
CA THR A 129 -3.68 -9.85 -21.52
C THR A 129 -5.02 -10.36 -22.04
N ASP A 130 -5.35 -10.07 -23.30
CA ASP A 130 -6.52 -10.61 -23.98
C ASP A 130 -6.31 -12.11 -24.23
N VAL A 131 -7.20 -12.95 -23.70
CA VAL A 131 -7.09 -14.41 -23.79
C VAL A 131 -7.27 -14.92 -25.23
N SER A 132 -8.04 -14.21 -26.05
CA SER A 132 -8.35 -14.61 -27.42
C SER A 132 -7.22 -14.29 -28.39
N SER A 133 -6.60 -13.12 -28.25
CA SER A 133 -5.58 -12.62 -29.17
C SER A 133 -4.15 -12.78 -28.64
N GLY A 134 -3.98 -12.90 -27.32
CA GLY A 134 -2.69 -12.87 -26.64
C GLY A 134 -2.06 -11.47 -26.58
N ALA A 135 -2.78 -10.42 -26.99
CA ALA A 135 -2.29 -9.05 -26.91
C ALA A 135 -2.21 -8.61 -25.44
N THR A 136 -1.16 -7.86 -25.11
CA THR A 136 -0.86 -7.44 -23.74
C THR A 136 -0.66 -5.94 -23.67
N THR A 137 -1.29 -5.30 -22.68
CA THR A 137 -1.12 -3.89 -22.35
C THR A 137 -0.78 -3.75 -20.87
N ALA A 138 0.15 -2.87 -20.51
CA ALA A 138 0.62 -2.72 -19.13
C ALA A 138 0.79 -1.26 -18.71
N LEU A 139 0.43 -0.98 -17.46
CA LEU A 139 0.66 0.26 -16.74
C LEU A 139 1.76 0.04 -15.70
N ASN A 140 2.81 0.87 -15.73
CA ASN A 140 3.94 0.79 -14.82
C ASN A 140 4.18 2.16 -14.19
N GLU A 141 3.70 2.34 -12.96
CA GLU A 141 3.78 3.63 -12.27
C GLU A 141 4.61 3.57 -11.00
N LYS A 142 5.29 4.68 -10.71
CA LYS A 142 6.05 4.86 -9.47
C LYS A 142 5.79 6.23 -8.92
N PHE A 143 5.39 6.29 -7.66
CA PHE A 143 5.08 7.58 -7.05
C PHE A 143 5.51 7.60 -5.57
N PRO A 144 6.30 8.62 -5.17
CA PRO A 144 6.55 8.93 -3.78
C PRO A 144 5.38 9.72 -3.18
N VAL A 145 5.03 9.40 -1.94
CA VAL A 145 3.86 9.90 -1.22
C VAL A 145 4.36 10.45 0.12
N PRO A 146 4.65 11.76 0.26
CA PRO A 146 5.08 12.35 1.53
C PRO A 146 3.96 12.30 2.57
N VAL A 147 4.20 11.71 3.74
CA VAL A 147 3.16 11.51 4.75
C VAL A 147 3.41 12.28 6.03
N LEU A 148 2.31 12.66 6.68
CA LEU A 148 2.26 13.05 8.08
C LEU A 148 1.39 12.06 8.83
N GLY A 149 1.63 11.89 10.13
CA GLY A 149 0.83 10.95 10.89
C GLY A 149 1.02 11.02 12.39
N VAL A 150 0.37 10.08 13.05
CA VAL A 150 0.43 9.88 14.50
C VAL A 150 0.66 8.41 14.80
N ARG A 151 1.34 8.16 15.91
CA ARG A 151 1.51 6.82 16.47
C ARG A 151 1.09 6.83 17.93
N ALA A 152 0.40 5.79 18.34
CA ALA A 152 0.13 5.53 19.75
C ALA A 152 0.48 4.07 20.10
N ASP A 153 1.10 3.88 21.26
CA ASP A 153 1.39 2.56 21.83
C ASP A 153 0.90 2.53 23.27
N ILE A 154 0.30 1.42 23.69
CA ILE A 154 -0.16 1.19 25.07
C ILE A 154 0.42 -0.14 25.55
N GLN A 155 1.10 -0.09 26.70
CA GLN A 155 1.55 -1.31 27.38
C GLN A 155 0.37 -1.89 28.16
N VAL A 156 -0.09 -3.09 27.77
CA VAL A 156 -1.22 -3.76 28.45
C VAL A 156 -0.72 -4.50 29.69
N PHE A 157 0.34 -5.29 29.54
CA PHE A 157 1.10 -5.95 30.60
C PHE A 157 2.54 -6.16 30.12
N PRO A 158 3.54 -6.51 30.96
CA PRO A 158 4.95 -6.43 30.58
C PRO A 158 5.37 -7.11 29.26
N ALA A 159 4.69 -8.20 28.89
CA ALA A 159 4.97 -8.94 27.66
C ALA A 159 4.04 -8.58 26.48
N LEU A 160 3.05 -7.69 26.65
CA LEU A 160 2.10 -7.33 25.59
C LEU A 160 1.92 -5.82 25.45
N ARG A 161 2.14 -5.35 24.23
CA ARG A 161 1.91 -3.97 23.80
C ARG A 161 0.91 -3.96 22.65
N ILE A 162 0.03 -2.97 22.63
CA ILE A 162 -0.85 -2.69 21.49
C ILE A 162 -0.43 -1.34 20.92
N GLY A 163 -0.12 -1.31 19.63
CA GLY A 163 0.32 -0.12 18.92
C GLY A 163 -0.56 0.15 17.70
N GLY A 164 -0.66 1.41 17.32
CA GLY A 164 -1.33 1.84 16.11
C GLY A 164 -0.64 3.03 15.49
N GLU A 165 -0.73 3.10 14.17
CA GLU A 165 -0.20 4.18 13.35
C GLU A 165 -1.26 4.60 12.34
N LEU A 166 -1.41 5.91 12.16
CA LEU A 166 -2.23 6.51 11.12
C LEU A 166 -1.38 7.55 10.41
N THR A 167 -1.14 7.35 9.12
CA THR A 167 -0.48 8.32 8.25
C THR A 167 -1.38 8.66 7.07
N GLY A 168 -1.14 9.82 6.49
CA GLY A 168 -1.82 10.21 5.28
C GLY A 168 -1.32 11.52 4.72
N MET A 169 -1.81 11.83 3.54
CA MET A 169 -1.60 13.09 2.85
C MET A 169 -2.72 13.31 1.83
N SER A 170 -2.94 14.57 1.50
CA SER A 170 -3.72 14.98 0.33
C SER A 170 -2.92 16.06 -0.36
N VAL A 171 -2.68 15.87 -1.66
CA VAL A 171 -1.93 16.79 -2.52
C VAL A 171 -2.75 17.05 -3.76
N ASP A 172 -2.94 18.34 -4.03
CA ASP A 172 -3.61 18.88 -5.20
C ASP A 172 -2.62 19.88 -5.83
N VAL A 173 -2.00 19.49 -6.95
CA VAL A 173 -0.99 20.28 -7.66
C VAL A 173 -1.23 20.19 -9.17
N ASP A 174 -1.63 21.32 -9.75
CA ASP A 174 -1.88 21.49 -11.18
C ASP A 174 -2.87 20.45 -11.74
N ASP A 175 -2.37 19.45 -12.47
CA ASP A 175 -3.16 18.39 -13.10
C ASP A 175 -3.17 17.07 -12.29
N TYR A 176 -2.62 17.08 -11.06
CA TYR A 176 -2.52 15.92 -10.18
C TYR A 176 -3.34 16.13 -8.90
N ASP A 177 -4.29 15.24 -8.66
CA ASP A 177 -5.03 15.09 -7.40
C ASP A 177 -4.71 13.72 -6.81
N ALA A 178 -4.08 13.68 -5.64
CA ALA A 178 -3.70 12.44 -4.98
C ALA A 178 -4.04 12.50 -3.49
N THR A 179 -4.77 11.49 -3.03
CA THR A 179 -5.10 11.30 -1.63
C THR A 179 -4.61 9.93 -1.18
N PHE A 180 -3.96 9.89 -0.02
CA PHE A 180 -3.39 8.67 0.53
C PHE A 180 -3.66 8.56 2.02
N TYR A 181 -4.09 7.38 2.45
CA TYR A 181 -4.31 7.03 3.84
C TYR A 181 -3.72 5.65 4.15
N ASP A 182 -3.07 5.53 5.30
CA ASP A 182 -2.55 4.27 5.80
C ASP A 182 -2.79 4.17 7.31
N ALA A 183 -3.53 3.14 7.71
CA ALA A 183 -3.87 2.88 9.10
C ALA A 183 -3.46 1.45 9.46
N GLN A 184 -2.79 1.28 10.58
CA GLN A 184 -2.47 -0.03 11.13
C GLN A 184 -2.69 -0.09 12.64
N VAL A 185 -3.08 -1.26 13.12
CA VAL A 185 -3.11 -1.61 14.54
C VAL A 185 -2.50 -2.98 14.72
N ALA A 186 -1.71 -3.17 15.77
CA ALA A 186 -1.01 -4.42 16.03
C ALA A 186 -0.90 -4.70 17.53
N ALA A 187 -0.95 -5.99 17.86
CA ALA A 187 -0.51 -6.53 19.13
C ALA A 187 0.91 -7.07 18.98
N HIS A 188 1.79 -6.67 19.88
CA HIS A 188 3.18 -7.10 20.00
C HIS A 188 3.33 -7.90 21.28
N TRP A 189 3.66 -9.18 21.15
CA TRP A 189 3.83 -10.11 22.27
C TRP A 189 5.28 -10.55 22.39
N ASN A 190 5.91 -10.29 23.54
CA ASN A 190 7.28 -10.65 23.86
C ASN A 190 7.30 -11.81 24.87
N PRO A 191 7.13 -13.06 24.43
CA PRO A 191 7.07 -14.20 25.35
C PRO A 191 8.37 -14.41 26.12
N ILE A 192 9.51 -14.15 25.46
CA ILE A 192 10.87 -14.34 25.98
C ILE A 192 11.76 -13.33 25.27
N ASP A 193 12.59 -12.58 26.01
CA ASP A 193 13.56 -11.68 25.39
C ASP A 193 14.62 -12.47 24.59
N PRO A 194 15.01 -12.03 23.39
CA PRO A 194 14.59 -10.84 22.65
C PRO A 194 13.45 -11.07 21.64
N LEU A 195 12.69 -12.17 21.73
CA LEU A 195 11.70 -12.56 20.72
C LEU A 195 10.41 -11.73 20.82
N GLU A 196 9.90 -11.26 19.69
CA GLU A 196 8.58 -10.62 19.54
C GLU A 196 7.74 -11.36 18.49
N ALA A 197 6.47 -11.60 18.80
CA ALA A 197 5.46 -12.04 17.85
C ALA A 197 4.46 -10.89 17.62
N ILE A 198 4.07 -10.68 16.37
CA ILE A 198 3.21 -9.57 15.96
C ILE A 198 2.02 -10.12 15.22
N ILE A 199 0.84 -9.58 15.54
CA ILE A 199 -0.38 -9.77 14.75
C ILE A 199 -1.12 -8.44 14.69
N GLY A 200 -1.61 -8.09 13.50
CA GLY A 200 -2.26 -6.82 13.29
C GLY A 200 -3.19 -6.81 12.09
N TYR A 201 -3.76 -5.65 11.85
CA TYR A 201 -4.58 -5.34 10.70
C TYR A 201 -4.12 -4.02 10.10
N ARG A 202 -4.05 -3.95 8.77
CA ARG A 202 -3.68 -2.76 8.03
C ARG A 202 -4.76 -2.45 6.99
N ALA A 203 -5.01 -1.17 6.79
CA ALA A 203 -5.84 -0.63 5.73
C ALA A 203 -5.09 0.53 5.06
N THR A 204 -4.88 0.42 3.76
CA THR A 204 -4.22 1.43 2.93
C THR A 204 -5.18 1.81 1.82
N SER A 205 -5.37 3.11 1.58
CA SER A 205 -6.19 3.65 0.51
C SER A 205 -5.36 4.66 -0.28
N LEU A 206 -5.43 4.57 -1.61
CA LEU A 206 -4.78 5.46 -2.54
C LEU A 206 -5.80 5.87 -3.59
N ASP A 207 -6.05 7.16 -3.68
CA ASP A 207 -6.76 7.79 -4.78
C ASP A 207 -5.77 8.64 -5.57
N PHE A 208 -5.69 8.42 -6.87
CA PHE A 208 -4.81 9.14 -7.76
C PHE A 208 -5.56 9.52 -9.04
N LYS A 209 -5.47 10.79 -9.41
CA LYS A 209 -5.97 11.31 -10.67
C LYS A 209 -4.94 12.23 -11.29
N GLY A 210 -4.52 11.94 -12.52
CA GLY A 210 -3.61 12.79 -13.26
C GLY A 210 -3.06 12.15 -14.52
N PRO A 211 -2.26 12.89 -15.29
CA PRO A 211 -1.61 12.36 -16.49
C PRO A 211 -0.54 11.33 -16.13
N ILE A 212 -0.39 10.31 -16.98
CA ILE A 212 0.70 9.35 -16.90
C ILE A 212 1.96 9.99 -17.50
N PRO A 213 3.10 10.05 -16.78
CA PRO A 213 4.35 10.60 -17.32
C PRO A 213 4.75 9.96 -18.64
N ASP A 214 5.19 10.77 -19.60
CA ASP A 214 5.64 10.35 -20.93
C ASP A 214 4.61 9.55 -21.76
N SER A 215 3.31 9.69 -21.42
CA SER A 215 2.21 8.97 -22.05
C SER A 215 1.06 9.92 -22.45
N PRO A 216 0.31 9.67 -23.54
CA PRO A 216 -0.86 10.47 -23.91
C PRO A 216 -2.13 10.04 -23.14
N HIS A 217 -1.97 9.50 -21.94
CA HIS A 217 -3.02 8.87 -21.16
C HIS A 217 -3.17 9.52 -19.79
N ASP A 218 -4.41 9.71 -19.36
CA ASP A 218 -4.75 10.09 -17.99
C ASP A 218 -5.21 8.86 -17.23
N LEU A 219 -4.86 8.82 -15.95
CA LEU A 219 -5.22 7.77 -14.99
C LEU A 219 -6.09 8.37 -13.89
N ASP A 220 -7.17 7.67 -13.57
CA ASP A 220 -8.02 7.90 -12.39
C ASP A 220 -8.15 6.53 -11.69
N ALA A 221 -7.48 6.37 -10.56
CA ALA A 221 -7.31 5.10 -9.87
C ALA A 221 -7.62 5.25 -8.38
N THR A 222 -8.52 4.39 -7.89
CA THR A 222 -8.79 4.18 -6.47
C THR A 222 -8.36 2.77 -6.11
N LEU A 223 -7.40 2.62 -5.20
CA LEU A 223 -6.88 1.34 -4.74
C LEU A 223 -7.00 1.24 -3.23
N GLU A 224 -7.52 0.13 -2.75
CA GLU A 224 -7.64 -0.18 -1.33
C GLU A 224 -6.98 -1.54 -1.05
N PHE A 225 -6.08 -1.56 -0.07
CA PHE A 225 -5.45 -2.78 0.44
C PHE A 225 -5.84 -2.94 1.89
N THR A 226 -6.59 -3.99 2.23
CA THR A 226 -6.98 -4.24 3.62
C THR A 226 -6.77 -5.68 4.00
N GLY A 227 -6.17 -5.92 5.17
CA GLY A 227 -6.02 -7.29 5.63
C GLY A 227 -5.18 -7.46 6.89
N PRO A 228 -5.16 -8.68 7.42
CA PRO A 228 -4.33 -9.03 8.56
C PRO A 228 -2.86 -9.11 8.15
N PHE A 229 -1.98 -8.82 9.09
CA PHE A 229 -0.57 -9.15 9.00
C PHE A 229 -0.08 -9.83 10.27
N PHE A 230 1.00 -10.59 10.14
CA PHE A 230 1.64 -11.28 11.25
C PHE A 230 3.13 -11.34 11.01
N GLY A 231 3.91 -11.46 12.07
CA GLY A 231 5.36 -11.55 11.96
C GLY A 231 6.03 -12.02 13.23
N VAL A 232 7.31 -12.32 13.08
CA VAL A 232 8.22 -12.60 14.19
C VAL A 232 9.42 -11.68 14.08
N GLY A 233 9.92 -11.24 15.24
CA GLY A 233 10.96 -10.24 15.29
C GLY A 233 11.83 -10.35 16.52
N LEU A 234 12.79 -9.44 16.57
CA LEU A 234 13.71 -9.27 17.69
C LEU A 234 13.56 -7.87 18.25
N THR A 235 13.64 -7.74 19.58
CA THR A 235 13.68 -6.47 20.31
C THR A 235 14.98 -6.33 21.10
N PHE A 236 15.57 -5.13 21.10
CA PHE A 236 16.83 -4.78 21.78
C PHE A 236 16.71 -3.41 22.46
#